data_AF-A0A9P5BFP3-F1
#
_entry.id   AF-A0A9P5BFP3-F1
#
_cell.length_a   1.000
_cell.length_b   1.000
_cell.length_c   1.000
_cell.angle_alpha   90.00
_cell.angle_beta   90.00
_cell.angle_gamma   90.00
#
_symmetry.space_group_name_H-M   'P 1'
#
loop_
_entity.id
_entity.type
_entity.pdbx_description
1 polymer ?
#
loop_
_entity_poly.entity_id
_entity_poly.type
_entity_poly.pdbx_seq_one_letter_code
_entity_poly.pdbx_strand_id
1 'polypeptide(L)'
;MNGHGDLNNSHAGRTAVQLTPDPAHAYRSLAIEPSKDEPEIREKYRSFILDDKYTKDDWVAELELSTAIQMVQSEILDKGLDRLRILVLYGSLRSRSYSRFLAFEAARILHRLGCDVRVYDPVGLPQKDDVQHNHPKVQELRELSKWSDGHVWISPE
;
A
#
# COMPACT_ATOMS: atom_id res chain seq x y z
N MET A 1 9.38 37.11 30.94
CA MET A 1 8.20 36.23 30.84
C MET A 1 8.54 35.19 29.79
N ASN A 2 8.97 34.01 30.24
CA ASN A 2 9.58 33.01 29.37
C ASN A 2 8.46 32.25 28.67
N GLY A 3 8.43 32.34 27.33
CA GLY A 3 7.43 31.72 26.44
C GLY A 3 7.48 30.19 26.39
N HIS A 4 7.77 29.52 27.50
CA HIS A 4 7.85 28.06 27.63
C HIS A 4 6.47 27.36 27.64
N GLY A 5 5.39 28.08 27.35
CA GLY A 5 4.02 27.57 27.36
C GLY A 5 3.31 27.57 26.01
N ASP A 6 4.01 27.87 24.91
CA ASP A 6 3.40 27.89 23.58
C ASP A 6 3.36 26.47 22.99
N LEU A 7 2.18 26.04 22.52
CA LEU A 7 1.95 24.73 21.89
C LEU A 7 2.77 24.56 20.60
N ASN A 8 3.29 25.65 20.04
CA ASN A 8 4.15 25.68 18.86
C ASN A 8 5.66 25.69 19.20
N ASN A 9 6.04 25.23 20.39
CA ASN A 9 7.44 25.21 20.80
C ASN A 9 8.27 24.22 19.95
N SER A 10 8.84 24.73 18.86
CA SER A 10 9.71 24.00 17.92
C SER A 10 11.18 24.04 18.30
N HIS A 11 11.56 24.59 19.47
CA HIS A 11 12.95 24.67 19.92
C HIS A 11 13.66 23.32 20.04
N ALA A 12 12.90 22.23 20.27
CA ALA A 12 13.42 20.86 20.32
C ALA A 12 13.24 20.09 18.99
N GLY A 13 12.63 20.70 17.98
CA GLY A 13 12.42 20.09 16.67
C GLY A 13 13.72 20.08 15.87
N ARG A 14 14.03 18.95 15.23
CA ARG A 14 15.11 18.90 14.23
C ARG A 14 14.73 19.82 13.06
N THR A 15 15.70 20.56 12.52
CA THR A 15 15.50 21.32 11.28
C THR A 15 14.97 20.40 10.19
N ALA A 16 13.80 20.73 9.65
CA ALA A 16 13.22 19.96 8.56
C ALA A 16 14.14 20.06 7.33
N VAL A 17 14.57 18.91 6.82
CA VAL A 17 15.29 18.86 5.54
C VAL A 17 14.25 19.09 4.45
N GLN A 18 14.43 20.16 3.66
CA GLN A 18 13.66 20.30 2.43
C GLN A 18 14.31 19.46 1.34
N LEU A 19 13.57 18.46 0.88
CA LEU A 19 13.94 17.68 -0.30
C LEU A 19 13.32 18.38 -1.51
N THR A 20 14.16 18.80 -2.46
CA THR A 20 13.68 19.35 -3.73
C THR A 20 13.26 18.19 -4.63
N PRO A 21 11.98 18.10 -5.04
CA PRO A 21 11.52 17.06 -5.96
C PRO A 21 12.24 17.15 -7.31
N ASP A 22 12.61 16.00 -7.89
CA ASP A 22 13.10 15.96 -9.26
C ASP A 22 11.92 16.05 -10.23
N PRO A 23 11.82 17.11 -11.06
CA PRO A 23 10.74 17.26 -12.03
C PRO A 23 10.62 16.09 -13.01
N ALA A 24 11.70 15.35 -13.27
CA ALA A 24 11.67 14.19 -14.17
C ALA A 24 10.89 12.99 -13.59
N HIS A 25 10.73 12.93 -12.27
CA HIS A 25 10.03 11.86 -11.56
C HIS A 25 8.74 12.32 -10.88
N ALA A 26 8.49 13.64 -10.87
CA ALA A 26 7.29 14.23 -10.32
C ALA A 26 6.03 13.64 -10.96
N TYR A 27 5.06 13.30 -10.11
CA TYR A 27 3.74 12.75 -10.49
C TYR A 27 3.73 11.45 -11.30
N ARG A 28 4.89 10.81 -11.53
CA ARG A 28 4.97 9.55 -12.27
C ARG A 28 4.29 8.41 -11.51
N SER A 29 3.92 7.35 -12.23
CA SER A 29 3.46 6.09 -11.66
C SER A 29 4.31 4.96 -12.23
N LEU A 30 4.67 4.01 -11.37
CA LEU A 30 5.34 2.75 -11.72
C LEU A 30 4.40 1.55 -11.56
N ALA A 31 3.09 1.80 -11.43
CA ALA A 31 2.05 0.80 -11.31
C ALA A 31 2.10 -0.24 -12.43
N ILE A 32 1.57 -1.44 -12.15
CA ILE A 32 1.50 -2.51 -13.13
C ILE A 32 0.42 -2.15 -14.14
N GLU A 33 0.83 -1.99 -15.40
CA GLU A 33 -0.08 -1.74 -16.52
C GLU A 33 -1.13 -2.86 -16.62
N PRO A 34 -2.41 -2.55 -16.90
CA PRO A 34 -3.46 -3.57 -17.02
C PRO A 34 -3.12 -4.69 -18.02
N SER A 35 -2.35 -4.39 -19.08
CA SER A 35 -1.91 -5.37 -20.08
C SER A 35 -0.84 -6.35 -19.57
N LYS A 36 -0.12 -5.99 -18.51
CA LYS A 36 0.90 -6.80 -17.85
C LYS A 36 0.39 -7.40 -16.54
N ASP A 37 -0.89 -7.17 -16.23
CA ASP A 37 -1.49 -7.56 -14.99
C ASP A 37 -2.41 -8.76 -15.19
N GLU A 38 -2.15 -9.86 -14.49
CA GLU A 38 -2.95 -11.08 -14.61
C GLU A 38 -4.41 -10.81 -14.18
N PRO A 39 -5.41 -11.04 -15.06
CA PRO A 39 -6.80 -10.67 -14.79
C PRO A 39 -7.35 -11.26 -13.49
N GLU A 40 -7.05 -12.53 -13.20
CA GLU A 40 -7.50 -13.21 -11.99
C GLU A 40 -6.91 -12.59 -10.71
N ILE A 41 -5.63 -12.22 -10.74
CA ILE A 41 -4.96 -11.55 -9.61
C ILE A 41 -5.53 -10.14 -9.42
N ARG A 42 -5.75 -9.42 -10.52
CA ARG A 42 -6.28 -8.06 -10.51
C ARG A 42 -7.69 -8.02 -9.93
N GLU A 43 -8.56 -8.89 -10.41
CA GLU A 43 -9.94 -9.00 -9.92
C GLU A 43 -9.98 -9.40 -8.44
N LYS A 44 -9.18 -10.40 -8.07
CA LYS A 44 -9.25 -11.01 -6.74
C LYS A 44 -8.57 -10.20 -5.63
N TYR A 45 -7.42 -9.59 -5.90
CA TYR A 45 -6.57 -8.99 -4.86
C TYR A 45 -6.38 -7.47 -5.01
N ARG A 46 -6.83 -6.86 -6.12
CA ARG A 46 -6.60 -5.43 -6.41
C ARG A 46 -7.89 -4.62 -6.49
N SER A 47 -8.83 -4.90 -5.60
CA SER A 47 -10.07 -4.13 -5.44
C SER A 47 -9.84 -2.66 -5.02
N PHE A 48 -8.60 -2.28 -4.72
CA PHE A 48 -8.19 -0.91 -4.43
C PHE A 48 -7.94 -0.08 -5.70
N ILE A 49 -7.87 -0.70 -6.89
CA ILE A 49 -7.75 0.03 -8.15
C ILE A 49 -9.10 0.68 -8.46
N LEU A 50 -9.07 2.00 -8.68
CA LEU A 50 -10.27 2.75 -8.99
C LEU A 50 -10.72 2.54 -10.44
N ASP A 51 -12.03 2.60 -10.63
CA ASP A 51 -12.63 2.78 -11.95
C ASP A 51 -12.26 4.15 -12.54
N ASP A 52 -12.18 4.25 -13.86
CA ASP A 52 -11.84 5.49 -14.60
C ASP A 52 -12.70 6.71 -14.20
N LYS A 53 -13.94 6.48 -13.78
CA LYS A 53 -14.86 7.53 -13.31
C LYS A 53 -14.38 8.25 -12.05
N TYR A 54 -13.55 7.61 -11.22
CA TYR A 54 -13.05 8.15 -9.95
C TYR A 54 -11.59 8.58 -10.02
N THR A 55 -10.90 8.37 -11.15
CA THR A 55 -9.49 8.74 -11.32
C THR A 55 -9.23 10.23 -11.15
N LYS A 56 -10.24 11.09 -11.39
CA LYS A 56 -10.14 12.55 -11.16
C LYS A 56 -10.08 12.95 -9.70
N ASP A 57 -10.59 12.10 -8.81
CA ASP A 57 -10.60 12.33 -7.35
C ASP A 57 -9.50 11.52 -6.65
N ASP A 58 -8.53 11.02 -7.43
CA ASP A 58 -7.39 10.25 -6.92
C ASP A 58 -6.33 11.15 -6.29
N TRP A 59 -6.48 11.44 -4.99
CA TRP A 59 -5.47 12.15 -4.21
C TRP A 59 -4.11 11.41 -4.18
N VAL A 60 -4.09 10.08 -4.33
CA VAL A 60 -2.84 9.31 -4.38
C VAL A 60 -2.05 9.66 -5.64
N ALA A 61 -2.70 10.02 -6.75
CA ALA A 61 -2.03 10.48 -7.96
C ALA A 61 -1.35 11.85 -7.77
N GLU A 62 -1.87 12.68 -6.85
CA GLU A 62 -1.35 14.02 -6.55
C GLU A 62 -0.20 14.00 -5.54
N LEU A 63 0.09 12.86 -4.90
CA LEU A 63 1.19 12.78 -3.94
C LEU A 63 2.55 13.04 -4.61
N GLU A 64 3.38 13.84 -3.94
CA GLU A 64 4.79 14.01 -4.30
C GLU A 64 5.58 12.79 -3.79
N LEU A 65 5.95 11.91 -4.72
CA LEU A 65 6.67 10.65 -4.44
C LEU A 65 7.94 10.53 -5.29
N SER A 66 8.42 11.63 -5.88
CA SER A 66 9.50 11.65 -6.88
C SER A 66 10.76 10.92 -6.40
N THR A 67 11.21 11.17 -5.16
CA THR A 67 12.39 10.51 -4.59
C THR A 67 12.20 8.99 -4.47
N ALA A 68 11.06 8.53 -3.95
CA ALA A 68 10.79 7.10 -3.82
C ALA A 68 10.64 6.42 -5.19
N ILE A 69 10.01 7.09 -6.15
CA ILE A 69 9.89 6.63 -7.54
C ILE A 69 11.27 6.49 -8.18
N GLN A 70 12.14 7.50 -8.01
CA GLN A 70 13.50 7.47 -8.54
C GLN A 70 14.28 6.29 -7.95
N MET A 71 14.19 6.08 -6.63
CA MET A 71 14.84 4.95 -5.97
C MET A 71 14.33 3.60 -6.50
N VAL A 72 13.01 3.42 -6.65
CA VAL A 72 12.47 2.17 -7.19
C VAL A 72 12.90 1.96 -8.65
N GLN A 73 12.90 3.03 -9.46
CA GLN A 73 13.35 2.95 -10.85
C GLN A 73 14.82 2.52 -10.93
N SER A 74 15.73 3.19 -10.21
CA SER A 74 17.17 2.93 -10.31
C SER A 74 17.60 1.64 -9.61
N GLU A 75 17.00 1.32 -8.46
CA GLU A 75 17.45 0.20 -7.62
C GLU A 75 16.75 -1.11 -7.92
N ILE A 76 15.59 -1.09 -8.58
CA ILE A 76 14.80 -2.30 -8.85
C ILE A 76 14.58 -2.47 -10.36
N LEU A 77 13.89 -1.52 -10.99
CA LEU A 77 13.39 -1.72 -12.36
C LEU A 77 14.51 -1.67 -13.41
N ASP A 78 15.42 -0.69 -13.34
CA ASP A 78 16.53 -0.54 -14.29
C ASP A 78 17.55 -1.68 -14.16
N LYS A 79 17.63 -2.29 -12.97
CA LYS A 79 18.46 -3.47 -12.70
C LYS A 79 17.79 -4.78 -13.11
N GLY A 80 16.54 -4.74 -13.57
CA GLY A 80 15.77 -5.93 -13.95
C GLY A 80 15.46 -6.85 -12.78
N LEU A 81 15.40 -6.33 -11.54
CA LEU A 81 14.99 -7.10 -10.37
C LEU A 81 13.47 -7.24 -10.32
N ASP A 82 13.01 -8.27 -9.62
CA ASP A 82 11.59 -8.47 -9.37
C ASP A 82 11.01 -7.33 -8.51
N ARG A 83 9.75 -6.99 -8.79
CA ARG A 83 9.00 -6.02 -8.00
C ARG A 83 8.79 -6.56 -6.58
N LEU A 84 8.86 -5.66 -5.60
CA LEU A 84 8.53 -6.01 -4.21
C LEU A 84 7.08 -6.46 -4.11
N ARG A 85 6.88 -7.63 -3.52
CA ARG A 85 5.56 -8.26 -3.31
C ARG A 85 5.05 -7.91 -1.93
N ILE A 86 3.98 -7.12 -1.86
CA ILE A 86 3.44 -6.65 -0.59
C ILE A 86 2.04 -7.23 -0.36
N LEU A 87 1.89 -7.92 0.77
CA LEU A 87 0.59 -8.38 1.25
C LEU A 87 -0.01 -7.35 2.22
N VAL A 88 -1.23 -6.93 1.95
CA VAL A 88 -1.98 -5.99 2.80
C VAL A 88 -3.13 -6.71 3.49
N LEU A 89 -3.20 -6.57 4.81
CA LEU A 89 -4.24 -7.16 5.67
C LEU A 89 -5.00 -6.04 6.40
N TYR A 90 -6.32 -6.20 6.57
CA TYR A 90 -7.16 -5.29 7.34
C TYR A 90 -8.00 -6.01 8.40
N GLY A 91 -8.18 -5.38 9.56
CA GLY A 91 -8.75 -5.98 10.76
C GLY A 91 -10.25 -5.76 11.01
N SER A 92 -11.05 -5.39 10.00
CA SER A 92 -12.48 -5.17 10.19
C SER A 92 -13.32 -5.53 8.97
N LEU A 93 -14.34 -6.36 9.21
CA LEU A 93 -15.33 -6.84 8.23
C LEU A 93 -16.61 -6.00 8.20
N ARG A 94 -16.67 -4.88 8.93
CA ARG A 94 -17.83 -3.98 8.91
C ARG A 94 -18.05 -3.45 7.49
N SER A 95 -19.31 -3.25 7.11
CA SER A 95 -19.68 -2.67 5.81
C SER A 95 -18.97 -1.35 5.54
N ARG A 96 -18.89 -0.48 6.56
CA ARG A 96 -18.04 0.72 6.61
C ARG A 96 -16.85 0.46 7.54
N SER A 97 -15.73 0.06 6.95
CA SER A 97 -14.50 -0.30 7.65
C SER A 97 -13.39 0.69 7.31
N TYR A 98 -13.03 1.56 8.26
CA TYR A 98 -11.96 2.55 8.08
C TYR A 98 -10.58 1.90 7.93
N SER A 99 -10.33 0.77 8.62
CA SER A 99 -9.11 0.00 8.43
C SER A 99 -9.00 -0.56 7.02
N ARG A 100 -10.13 -1.00 6.42
CA ARG A 100 -10.16 -1.44 5.01
C ARG A 100 -9.95 -0.28 4.04
N PHE A 101 -10.56 0.89 4.30
CA PHE A 101 -10.33 2.07 3.46
C PHE A 101 -8.86 2.51 3.50
N LEU A 102 -8.25 2.58 4.70
CA LEU A 102 -6.84 2.89 4.84
C LEU A 102 -5.94 1.82 4.17
N ALA A 103 -6.32 0.55 4.25
CA ALA A 103 -5.62 -0.52 3.55
C ALA A 103 -5.61 -0.32 2.02
N PHE A 104 -6.74 0.12 1.44
CA PHE A 104 -6.82 0.42 0.01
C PHE A 104 -5.98 1.63 -0.38
N GLU A 105 -5.98 2.70 0.41
CA GLU A 105 -5.13 3.87 0.14
C GLU A 105 -3.63 3.51 0.24
N ALA A 106 -3.23 2.75 1.26
CA ALA A 106 -1.86 2.24 1.37
C ALA A 106 -1.49 1.35 0.17
N ALA A 107 -2.39 0.47 -0.26
CA ALA A 107 -2.18 -0.38 -1.42
C ALA A 107 -2.02 0.42 -2.71
N ARG A 108 -2.80 1.48 -2.92
CA ARG A 108 -2.68 2.38 -4.07
C ARG A 108 -1.35 3.11 -4.10
N ILE A 109 -0.88 3.62 -2.96
CA ILE A 109 0.42 4.28 -2.86
C ILE A 109 1.55 3.30 -3.22
N LEU A 110 1.56 2.11 -2.61
CA LEU A 110 2.57 1.08 -2.88
C LEU A 110 2.53 0.60 -4.34
N HIS A 111 1.33 0.43 -4.89
CA HIS A 111 1.17 0.06 -6.29
C HIS A 111 1.70 1.14 -7.22
N ARG A 112 1.41 2.41 -6.94
CA ARG A 112 1.95 3.58 -7.67
C ARG A 112 3.47 3.64 -7.61
N LEU A 113 4.07 3.28 -6.47
CA LEU A 113 5.53 3.17 -6.31
C LEU A 113 6.13 2.00 -7.10
N GLY A 114 5.31 1.05 -7.56
CA GLY A 114 5.73 -0.07 -8.39
C GLY A 114 5.80 -1.42 -7.69
N CYS A 115 5.23 -1.55 -6.49
CA CYS A 115 5.09 -2.85 -5.84
C CYS A 115 4.00 -3.71 -6.52
N ASP A 116 4.18 -5.03 -6.49
CA ASP A 116 3.07 -5.96 -6.69
C ASP A 116 2.33 -6.09 -5.36
N VAL A 117 1.14 -5.50 -5.28
CA VAL A 117 0.35 -5.42 -4.05
C VAL A 117 -0.86 -6.32 -4.16
N ARG A 118 -1.08 -7.15 -3.12
CA ARG A 118 -2.27 -7.98 -2.98
C ARG A 118 -2.93 -7.69 -1.65
N VAL A 119 -4.21 -7.29 -1.68
CA VAL A 119 -5.02 -7.13 -0.47
C VAL A 119 -5.80 -8.40 -0.24
N TYR A 120 -5.67 -8.99 0.95
CA TYR A 120 -6.43 -10.18 1.31
C TYR A 120 -7.81 -9.79 1.87
N ASP A 121 -8.87 -10.41 1.35
CA ASP A 121 -10.21 -10.33 1.93
C ASP A 121 -10.38 -11.39 3.03
N PRO A 122 -10.55 -11.03 4.32
CA PRO A 122 -10.73 -11.98 5.39
C PRO A 122 -12.17 -12.50 5.56
N VAL A 123 -13.12 -12.12 4.70
CA VAL A 123 -14.49 -12.68 4.75
C VAL A 123 -14.44 -14.20 4.61
N GLY A 124 -15.09 -14.91 5.54
CA GLY A 124 -15.12 -16.37 5.59
C GLY A 124 -13.84 -17.03 6.10
N LEU A 125 -12.85 -16.27 6.59
CA LEU A 125 -11.70 -16.84 7.31
C LEU A 125 -12.19 -17.40 8.67
N PRO A 126 -12.01 -18.70 8.96
CA PRO A 126 -12.42 -19.26 10.24
C PRO A 126 -11.58 -18.74 11.39
N GLN A 127 -12.13 -18.81 12.60
CA GLN A 127 -11.36 -18.59 13.81
C GLN A 127 -10.24 -19.63 13.90
N LYS A 128 -9.07 -19.19 14.36
CA LYS A 128 -7.93 -20.10 14.56
C LYS A 128 -8.31 -21.17 15.57
N ASP A 129 -8.31 -22.41 15.13
CA ASP A 129 -8.40 -23.64 15.92
C ASP A 129 -7.37 -24.68 15.42
N ASP A 130 -7.29 -25.83 16.09
CA ASP A 130 -6.35 -26.91 15.75
C ASP A 130 -6.84 -27.85 14.63
N VAL A 131 -7.99 -27.55 14.00
CA VAL A 131 -8.67 -28.47 13.07
C VAL A 131 -8.77 -27.92 11.65
N GLN A 132 -8.91 -26.60 11.50
CA GLN A 132 -9.29 -25.96 10.23
C GLN A 132 -8.11 -25.47 9.39
N HIS A 133 -6.93 -26.08 9.54
CA HIS A 133 -5.74 -25.71 8.78
C HIS A 133 -5.91 -25.84 7.26
N ASN A 134 -6.77 -26.75 6.80
CA ASN A 134 -7.01 -27.00 5.37
C ASN A 134 -8.12 -26.12 4.77
N HIS A 135 -8.69 -25.20 5.55
CA HIS A 135 -9.73 -24.29 5.04
C HIS A 135 -9.17 -23.44 3.88
N PRO A 136 -9.89 -23.28 2.76
CA PRO A 136 -9.37 -22.58 1.57
C PRO A 136 -8.85 -21.17 1.87
N LYS A 137 -9.56 -20.39 2.70
CA LYS A 137 -9.13 -19.05 3.14
C LYS A 137 -7.85 -19.06 3.97
N VAL A 138 -7.61 -20.11 4.76
CA VAL A 138 -6.39 -20.27 5.56
C VAL A 138 -5.21 -20.61 4.65
N GLN A 139 -5.42 -21.50 3.68
CA GLN A 139 -4.41 -21.85 2.68
C GLN A 139 -4.05 -20.65 1.81
N GLU A 140 -5.06 -19.92 1.32
CA GLU A 140 -4.87 -18.68 0.58
C GLU A 140 -4.03 -17.66 1.35
N LEU A 141 -4.37 -17.38 2.62
CA LEU A 141 -3.61 -16.44 3.45
C LEU A 141 -2.16 -16.89 3.64
N ARG A 142 -1.93 -18.20 3.85
CA ARG A 142 -0.58 -18.77 4.00
C ARG A 142 0.23 -18.63 2.71
N GLU A 143 -0.37 -18.95 1.56
CA GLU A 143 0.32 -18.83 0.27
C GLU A 143 0.60 -17.36 -0.08
N LEU A 144 -0.31 -16.44 0.22
CA LEU A 144 -0.05 -15.01 0.08
C LEU A 144 1.09 -14.54 0.99
N SER A 145 1.13 -15.01 2.24
CA SER A 145 2.20 -14.65 3.17
C SER A 145 3.56 -15.22 2.76
N LYS A 146 3.61 -16.41 2.16
CA LYS A 146 4.84 -16.98 1.59
C LYS A 146 5.29 -16.24 0.32
N TRP A 147 4.33 -15.76 -0.46
CA TRP A 147 4.57 -15.03 -1.70
C TRP A 147 5.14 -13.63 -1.44
N SER A 148 4.78 -12.97 -0.34
CA SER A 148 5.17 -11.58 -0.09
C SER A 148 6.58 -11.41 0.47
N ASP A 149 7.25 -10.34 0.03
CA ASP A 149 8.52 -9.85 0.58
C ASP A 149 8.30 -8.92 1.78
N GLY A 150 7.09 -8.40 1.96
CA GLY A 150 6.71 -7.54 3.08
C GLY A 150 5.21 -7.48 3.32
N HIS A 151 4.82 -7.04 4.51
CA HIS A 151 3.42 -6.95 4.93
C HIS A 151 3.04 -5.55 5.40
N VAL A 152 1.77 -5.17 5.19
CA VAL A 152 1.13 -4.02 5.86
C VAL A 152 -0.13 -4.50 6.57
N TRP A 153 -0.19 -4.31 7.89
CA TRP A 153 -1.31 -4.75 8.73
C TRP A 153 -2.03 -3.54 9.31
N ILE A 154 -3.31 -3.37 8.95
CA ILE A 154 -4.13 -2.25 9.41
C ILE A 154 -5.23 -2.77 10.34
N SER A 155 -5.08 -2.53 11.65
CA SER A 155 -6.10 -2.88 12.64
C SER A 155 -6.88 -1.64 13.10
N PRO A 156 -8.20 -1.72 13.31
CA PRO A 156 -8.88 -0.76 14.17
C PRO A 156 -8.39 -0.88 15.62
N GLU A 157 -8.64 0.16 16.43
CA GLU A 157 -8.51 0.15 17.89
C GLU A 157 -9.82 -0.29 18.57
#